data_AF-A0A1N7MM92-F1
#
_entry.id   AF-A0A1N7MM92-F1
#
_cell.length_a   1.000
_cell.length_b   1.000
_cell.length_c   1.000
_cell.angle_alpha   90.00
_cell.angle_beta   90.00
_cell.angle_gamma   90.00
#
_symmetry.space_group_name_H-M   'P 1'
#
loop_
_entity.id
_entity.type
_entity.pdbx_description
1 polymer ?
#
loop_
_entity_poly.entity_id
_entity_poly.type
_entity_poly.pdbx_seq_one_letter_code
_entity_poly.pdbx_strand_id
1 'polypeptide(L)' 'MDLKLVGAGLVVIGAGLGIGKIGAAALEGMARQPEQAGKLQTAMLIAAALVEGLAFAALFAV' A
#
# COMPACT_ATOMS: atom_id res chain seq x y z
N MET A 1 24.71 -13.49 6.19
CA MET A 1 23.33 -13.12 5.82
C MET A 1 23.45 -12.12 4.68
N ASP A 2 22.75 -12.34 3.58
CA ASP A 2 22.81 -11.45 2.41
C ASP A 2 22.11 -10.13 2.75
N LEU A 3 22.82 -9.01 2.63
CA LEU A 3 22.28 -7.67 2.89
C LEU A 3 21.08 -7.35 1.98
N LYS A 4 21.07 -7.93 0.77
CA LYS A 4 19.97 -7.76 -0.19
C LYS A 4 18.65 -8.34 0.32
N LEU A 5 18.71 -9.52 0.94
CA LEU A 5 17.52 -10.17 1.50
C LEU A 5 16.94 -9.38 2.68
N VAL A 6 17.80 -8.75 3.47
CA VAL A 6 17.38 -7.85 4.56
C VAL A 6 16.71 -6.60 3.97
N GLY A 7 17.31 -5.99 2.95
CA GLY A 7 16.74 -4.84 2.25
C GLY A 7 15.37 -5.15 1.64
N ALA A 8 15.25 -6.29 0.95
CA ALA A 8 13.98 -6.75 0.38
C ALA A 8 12.91 -6.95 1.46
N GLY A 9 13.27 -7.54 2.60
CA GLY A 9 12.35 -7.69 3.74
C GLY A 9 11.84 -6.34 4.27
N LEU A 10 12.71 -5.35 4.39
CA LEU A 10 12.33 -4.00 4.83
C LEU A 10 11.39 -3.31 3.82
N VAL A 11 11.65 -3.46 2.51
CA VAL A 11 10.78 -2.93 1.46
C VAL A 11 9.37 -3.54 1.56
N VAL A 12 9.27 -4.86 1.72
CA VAL A 12 7.98 -5.57 1.83
C VAL A 12 7.22 -5.13 3.08
N ILE A 13 7.90 -4.98 4.22
CA ILE A 13 7.28 -4.49 5.47
C ILE A 13 6.74 -3.07 5.29
N GLY A 14 7.54 -2.17 4.70
CA GLY A 14 7.13 -0.79 4.44
C GLY A 14 5.91 -0.71 3.52
N ALA A 15 5.92 -1.48 2.44
CA ALA A 15 4.81 -1.57 1.49
C ALA A 15 3.54 -2.10 2.15
N GLY A 16 3.65 -3.21 2.90
CA GLY A 16 2.52 -3.81 3.60
C GLY A 16 1.88 -2.87 4.63
N LEU A 17 2.71 -2.13 5.39
CA LEU A 17 2.22 -1.12 6.33
C LEU A 17 1.53 0.06 5.62
N GLY A 18 2.07 0.51 4.49
CA GLY A 18 1.49 1.58 3.69
C GLY A 18 0.12 1.20 3.13
N ILE A 19 0.05 0.06 2.44
CA ILE A 19 -1.20 -0.46 1.85
C ILE A 19 -2.23 -0.76 2.94
N GLY A 20 -1.82 -1.37 4.06
CA GLY A 20 -2.70 -1.66 5.19
C GLY A 20 -3.38 -0.39 5.75
N LYS A 21 -2.62 0.71 5.88
CA LYS A 21 -3.18 2.00 6.32
C LYS A 21 -4.16 2.60 5.30
N ILE A 22 -3.81 2.54 4.01
CA ILE A 22 -4.68 3.02 2.92
C ILE A 22 -6.00 2.24 2.92
N GLY A 23 -5.94 0.91 2.99
CA GLY A 23 -7.11 0.04 3.04
C GLY A 23 -7.98 0.29 4.28
N ALA A 24 -7.38 0.41 5.47
CA ALA A 24 -8.10 0.71 6.69
C ALA A 24 -8.85 2.05 6.63
N ALA A 25 -8.18 3.11 6.19
CA ALA A 25 -8.78 4.44 6.06
C ALA A 25 -9.91 4.47 5.02
N ALA A 26 -9.74 3.76 3.90
CA ALA A 26 -10.78 3.62 2.89
C ALA A 26 -11.99 2.87 3.44
N LEU A 27 -11.80 1.72 4.10
CA LEU A 27 -12.87 0.93 4.71
C LEU A 27 -13.65 1.74 5.75
N GLU A 28 -12.95 2.46 6.62
CA GLU A 28 -13.57 3.33 7.62
C GLU A 28 -14.36 4.48 6.96
N GLY A 29 -13.81 5.09 5.91
CA GLY A 29 -14.50 6.11 5.12
C GLY A 29 -15.76 5.58 4.43
N MET A 30 -15.69 4.39 3.83
CA MET A 30 -16.84 3.73 3.18
C MET A 30 -17.91 3.35 4.18
N ALA A 31 -17.53 2.91 5.38
CA ALA A 31 -18.47 2.61 6.46
C ALA A 31 -19.20 3.87 6.97
N ARG A 32 -18.52 5.02 7.00
CA ARG A 32 -19.11 6.32 7.40
C ARG A 32 -19.97 6.96 6.32
N GLN A 33 -19.60 6.80 5.05
CA GLN A 33 -20.28 7.40 3.90
C GLN A 33 -20.46 6.36 2.77
N PRO A 34 -21.44 5.45 2.89
CA PRO A 34 -21.67 4.38 1.92
C PRO A 34 -21.92 4.89 0.50
N GLU A 35 -22.54 6.06 0.35
CA GLU A 35 -22.81 6.71 -0.94
C GLU A 35 -21.54 7.15 -1.68
N GLN A 36 -20.42 7.34 -0.98
CA GLN A 36 -19.12 7.64 -1.59
C GLN A 36 -18.25 6.39 -1.79
N ALA A 37 -18.76 5.18 -1.49
CA ALA A 37 -17.93 3.98 -1.43
C ALA A 37 -17.13 3.71 -2.72
N GLY A 38 -17.77 3.87 -3.89
CA GLY A 38 -17.08 3.72 -5.17
C GLY A 38 -15.90 4.69 -5.34
N LYS A 39 -16.07 5.97 -4.96
CA LYS A 39 -14.99 6.98 -5.07
C LYS A 39 -13.86 6.69 -4.09
N LEU A 40 -14.19 6.33 -2.85
CA LEU A 40 -13.22 5.92 -1.83
C LEU A 40 -12.43 4.69 -2.28
N GLN A 41 -13.09 3.70 -2.86
CA GLN A 41 -12.44 2.51 -3.41
C GLN A 41 -11.50 2.89 -4.56
N THR A 42 -11.92 3.75 -5.50
CA THR A 42 -11.05 4.21 -6.59
C THR A 42 -9.82 4.94 -6.05
N ALA A 43 -9.99 5.86 -5.10
CA ALA A 43 -8.88 6.58 -4.48
C ALA A 43 -7.91 5.64 -3.75
N MET A 44 -8.45 4.65 -3.01
CA MET A 44 -7.69 3.60 -2.33
C MET A 44 -6.83 2.80 -3.33
N LEU A 45 -7.41 2.35 -4.45
CA LEU A 45 -6.70 1.58 -5.47
C LEU A 45 -5.60 2.39 -6.14
N ILE A 46 -5.83 3.67 -6.44
CA ILE A 46 -4.81 4.56 -7.00
C ILE A 46 -3.64 4.71 -6.01
N ALA A 47 -3.95 5.00 -4.74
CA ALA A 47 -2.93 5.15 -3.72
C ALA A 47 -2.14 3.85 -3.47
N ALA A 48 -2.84 2.71 -3.43
CA ALA A 48 -2.21 1.39 -3.30
C ALA A 48 -1.30 1.08 -4.49
N ALA A 49 -1.73 1.36 -5.74
CA ALA A 49 -0.93 1.14 -6.93
C ALA A 49 0.35 1.99 -6.96
N LEU A 50 0.30 3.24 -6.45
CA LEU A 50 1.49 4.08 -6.31
C LEU A 50 2.47 3.49 -5.28
N VAL A 51 1.98 2.99 -4.15
CA VAL A 51 2.82 2.32 -3.14
C VAL A 51 3.41 1.03 -3.69
N GLU A 52 2.61 0.20 -4.36
CA GLU A 52 3.10 -1.04 -4.99
C GLU A 52 4.13 -0.77 -6.07
N GLY A 53 3.92 0.24 -6.94
CA GLY A 53 4.87 0.60 -7.99
C GLY A 53 6.24 0.99 -7.42
N LEU A 54 6.26 1.79 -6.36
CA LEU A 54 7.50 2.17 -5.66
C LEU A 54 8.15 0.99 -4.95
N ALA A 55 7.37 0.17 -4.24
CA ALA A 55 7.87 -1.00 -3.55
C ALA A 55 8.47 -2.03 -4.51
N PHE A 56 7.77 -2.28 -5.62
CA PHE A 56 8.24 -3.19 -6.66
C PHE A 56 9.56 -2.70 -7.28
N ALA A 57 9.65 -1.40 -7.63
CA ALA A 57 10.90 -0.81 -8.11
C ALA A 57 12.03 -0.93 -7.09
N ALA A 58 11.74 -0.70 -5.80
CA ALA A 58 12.72 -0.78 -4.72
C ALA A 58 13.31 -2.20 -4.53
N LEU A 59 12.55 -3.26 -4.83
CA LEU A 59 13.05 -4.64 -4.76
C LEU A 59 14.19 -4.93 -5.75
N PHE A 60 14.28 -4.20 -6.86
CA PHE A 60 15.40 -4.34 -7.79
C PHE A 60 16.63 -3.52 -7.38
N ALA A 61 16.47 -2.58 -6.45
CA ALA A 61 17.53 -1.70 -5.98
C ALA A 61 18.28 -2.26 -4.76
N VAL A 62 17.72 -3.28 -4.09
CA VAL A 62 18.27 -3.88 -2.87
C VAL A 62 18.84 -5.26 -3.10
#